data_AF-A0A2V6SHT2-F1
#
_entry.id   AF-A0A2V6SHT2-F1
#
_cell.length_a   1.000
_cell.length_b   1.000
_cell.length_c   1.000
_cell.angle_alpha   90.00
_cell.angle_beta   90.00
_cell.angle_gamma   90.00
#
_symmetry.space_group_name_H-M   'P 1'
#
loop_
_entity.id
_entity.type
_entity.pdbx_description
1 polymer ?
#
loop_
_entity_poly.entity_id
_entity_poly.type
_entity_poly.pdbx_seq_one_letter_code
_entity_poly.pdbx_strand_id
1 'polypeptide(L)'
;MTGREPAGAAPPSPPSPGWSRPVAAWLGLVGLGLVLLPWYVLPGGGVADPGWLRQYPDVVTASALVQGLRHGRWWLLPPFLALGLCLPLLARGWPADDQRRAGLLVAAGGLGFLWITLQAAAIGHQGWSWAWLATRFGGPGPSQPGFGVGATLVALAFLMLLCRGLAARGWGNGDNFVVGSVSLVTLLVAVFVLLPVLTVLASAVKDDAGTFAPRLFWEKLGDRSVWGLDCLQSGFRCGVAWNTLFLALLVGVGSTLLGLAFALVATRTAFPLKALLRVFTVLPIITPPFVIGLALVLLLGRSGAVTTFLAGAFGLPRTRWIYGLPGVLLAQLLAFTPIAFLVLVGVVQGISPSLEEAAQTLRASPWTIFRTVSWPLLRPGLANAFLLGFVESLADFGNPLVLGGNYEVLSIKVFFAVVGAAHDQGRAAVLALVLLAFTLGAFAAQQRWLGRRAYTTVSGKGDAGLPAPLPRGLRWVCYGAVVPWTGFTLVIYAMIGLGGFVRTMGLDYTPTIRHYLTGFALDLSGQGPVFVGSAWDSLWTTLEIAGIAAPFTAAAGLLIAYLLARQSFAGRRAFEFATLLSFAIP
;
A
#
# COMPACT_ATOMS: atom_id res chain seq x y z
N MET A 1 -20.05 -64.65 -30.25
CA MET A 1 -20.95 -63.54 -29.89
C MET A 1 -20.23 -62.23 -30.15
N THR A 2 -20.44 -61.74 -31.38
CA THR A 2 -20.39 -60.35 -31.87
C THR A 2 -19.91 -59.24 -30.92
N GLY A 3 -18.79 -58.62 -31.29
CA GLY A 3 -18.35 -57.34 -30.74
C GLY A 3 -19.29 -56.19 -31.11
N ARG A 4 -19.40 -55.23 -30.18
CA ARG A 4 -19.94 -53.90 -30.41
C ARG A 4 -18.91 -52.90 -29.91
N GLU A 5 -18.25 -52.23 -30.84
CA GLU A 5 -17.53 -50.98 -30.59
C GLU A 5 -18.51 -49.94 -30.03
N PRO A 6 -18.13 -49.13 -29.03
CA PRO A 6 -18.92 -47.97 -28.66
C PRO A 6 -18.85 -46.95 -29.80
N ALA A 7 -20.04 -46.63 -30.32
CA ALA A 7 -20.26 -45.63 -31.36
C ALA A 7 -19.50 -44.32 -31.05
N GLY A 8 -18.82 -43.80 -32.08
CA GLY A 8 -18.04 -42.58 -32.03
C GLY A 8 -18.82 -41.41 -31.40
N ALA A 9 -18.15 -40.70 -30.50
CA ALA A 9 -18.59 -39.40 -30.04
C ALA A 9 -18.82 -38.51 -31.28
N ALA A 10 -20.02 -37.95 -31.40
CA ALA A 10 -20.34 -36.98 -32.44
C ALA A 10 -19.30 -35.85 -32.43
N PRO A 11 -18.85 -35.35 -33.60
CA PRO A 11 -17.97 -34.20 -33.65
C PRO A 11 -18.63 -33.02 -32.90
N PRO A 12 -17.86 -32.19 -32.18
CA PRO A 12 -18.42 -31.02 -31.49
C PRO A 12 -19.23 -30.19 -32.49
N SER A 13 -20.45 -29.82 -32.11
CA SER A 13 -21.30 -28.97 -32.93
C SER A 13 -20.54 -27.71 -33.32
N PRO A 14 -20.68 -27.22 -34.57
CA PRO A 14 -19.99 -26.01 -35.00
C PRO A 14 -20.39 -24.86 -34.07
N PRO A 15 -19.43 -24.01 -33.63
CA PRO A 15 -19.72 -22.90 -32.75
C PRO A 15 -20.79 -22.02 -33.41
N SER A 16 -21.89 -21.76 -32.69
CA SER A 16 -23.00 -20.99 -33.23
C SER A 16 -22.51 -19.59 -33.65
N PRO A 17 -22.95 -19.08 -34.82
CA PRO A 17 -22.60 -17.74 -35.26
C PRO A 17 -23.17 -16.72 -34.28
N GLY A 18 -22.28 -15.96 -33.63
CA GLY A 18 -22.67 -14.97 -32.63
C GLY A 18 -21.60 -14.64 -31.60
N TRP A 19 -21.88 -13.58 -30.86
CA TRP A 19 -21.07 -13.23 -29.69
C TRP A 19 -21.30 -14.24 -28.57
N SER A 20 -20.21 -14.66 -27.92
CA SER A 20 -20.35 -15.33 -26.63
C SER A 20 -21.04 -14.38 -25.66
N ARG A 21 -21.90 -14.92 -24.78
CA ARG A 21 -22.64 -14.13 -23.76
C ARG A 21 -21.77 -13.07 -23.06
N PRO A 22 -20.51 -13.36 -22.68
CA PRO A 22 -19.67 -12.36 -22.04
C PRO A 22 -19.26 -11.19 -22.95
N VAL A 23 -18.94 -11.44 -24.23
CA VAL A 23 -18.56 -10.34 -25.14
C VAL A 23 -19.76 -9.44 -25.43
N ALA A 24 -20.94 -10.04 -25.62
CA ALA A 24 -22.18 -9.27 -25.77
C ALA A 24 -22.47 -8.39 -24.53
N ALA A 25 -22.21 -8.91 -23.33
CA ALA A 25 -22.37 -8.14 -22.10
C ALA A 25 -21.43 -6.92 -22.03
N TRP A 26 -20.13 -7.09 -22.33
CA TRP A 26 -19.18 -5.96 -22.32
C TRP A 26 -19.48 -4.92 -23.39
N LEU A 27 -19.93 -5.34 -24.59
CA LEU A 27 -20.38 -4.41 -25.62
C LEU A 27 -21.65 -3.66 -25.19
N GLY A 28 -22.58 -4.34 -24.51
CA GLY A 28 -23.76 -3.70 -23.92
C GLY A 28 -23.39 -2.66 -22.86
N LEU A 29 -22.38 -2.97 -22.03
CA LEU A 29 -21.83 -2.03 -21.06
C LEU A 29 -21.19 -0.81 -21.73
N VAL A 30 -20.42 -0.99 -22.82
CA VAL A 30 -19.92 0.14 -23.62
C VAL A 30 -21.07 1.03 -24.08
N GLY A 31 -22.13 0.44 -24.65
CA GLY A 31 -23.31 1.20 -25.08
C GLY A 31 -24.00 1.96 -23.94
N LEU A 32 -24.20 1.29 -22.80
CA LEU A 32 -24.81 1.89 -21.61
C LEU A 32 -23.99 3.07 -21.08
N GLY A 33 -22.67 2.93 -20.99
CA GLY A 33 -21.79 4.01 -20.53
C GLY A 33 -21.70 5.20 -21.49
N LEU A 34 -21.81 4.96 -22.80
CA LEU A 34 -21.76 6.00 -23.82
C LEU A 34 -23.07 6.78 -23.97
N VAL A 35 -24.21 6.11 -23.78
CA VAL A 35 -25.53 6.66 -24.12
C VAL A 35 -26.29 7.13 -22.89
N LEU A 36 -26.19 6.43 -21.76
CA LEU A 36 -27.09 6.62 -20.61
C LEU A 36 -26.40 7.20 -19.37
N LEU A 37 -25.15 6.81 -19.11
CA LEU A 37 -24.49 7.21 -17.86
C LEU A 37 -23.76 8.56 -17.99
N PRO A 38 -23.71 9.35 -16.91
CA PRO A 38 -22.90 10.57 -16.86
C PRO A 38 -21.43 10.28 -17.18
N TRP A 39 -20.90 11.00 -18.18
CA TRP A 39 -19.52 10.81 -18.62
C TRP A 39 -18.50 11.40 -17.62
N TYR A 40 -18.88 12.48 -16.95
CA TYR A 40 -18.04 13.23 -16.01
C TYR A 40 -18.51 13.05 -14.56
N VAL A 41 -17.63 13.38 -13.61
CA VAL A 41 -17.94 13.36 -12.17
C VAL A 41 -19.08 14.33 -11.86
N LEU A 42 -20.05 13.85 -11.09
CA LEU A 42 -21.21 14.64 -10.63
C LEU A 42 -20.84 15.46 -9.37
N PRO A 43 -21.29 16.72 -9.26
CA PRO A 43 -21.15 17.50 -8.03
C PRO A 43 -22.12 16.96 -6.96
N GLY A 44 -21.60 16.31 -5.91
CA GLY A 44 -22.38 15.75 -4.80
C GLY A 44 -22.81 14.28 -5.01
N GLY A 45 -22.45 13.40 -4.06
CA GLY A 45 -23.00 12.03 -3.90
C GLY A 45 -22.72 10.99 -5.00
N GLY A 46 -22.26 11.40 -6.19
CA GLY A 46 -22.05 10.50 -7.32
C GLY A 46 -23.36 9.98 -7.92
N VAL A 47 -23.30 8.90 -8.70
CA VAL A 47 -24.49 8.31 -9.38
C VAL A 47 -25.47 7.66 -8.38
N ALA A 48 -25.04 7.43 -7.14
CA ALA A 48 -25.88 6.89 -6.07
C ALA A 48 -26.95 7.88 -5.57
N ASP A 49 -26.71 9.18 -5.73
CA ASP A 49 -27.73 10.20 -5.49
C ASP A 49 -28.60 10.38 -6.75
N PRO A 50 -29.90 10.05 -6.73
CA PRO A 50 -30.76 10.17 -7.90
C PRO A 50 -30.99 11.63 -8.37
N GLY A 51 -30.49 12.64 -7.64
CA GLY A 51 -30.63 14.05 -8.01
C GLY A 51 -30.17 14.39 -9.43
N TRP A 52 -29.15 13.71 -9.95
CA TRP A 52 -28.63 13.96 -11.31
C TRP A 52 -29.65 13.62 -12.43
N LEU A 53 -30.59 12.70 -12.18
CA LEU A 53 -31.60 12.30 -13.16
C LEU A 53 -32.55 13.45 -13.50
N ARG A 54 -32.80 14.36 -12.54
CA ARG A 54 -33.67 15.53 -12.75
C ARG A 54 -33.02 16.57 -13.64
N GLN A 55 -31.69 16.60 -13.68
CA GLN A 55 -30.87 17.52 -14.47
C GLN A 55 -30.32 16.84 -15.73
N TYR A 56 -30.82 15.65 -16.10
CA TYR A 56 -30.33 14.94 -17.28
C TYR A 56 -31.09 15.38 -18.55
N PRO A 57 -30.43 15.73 -19.67
CA PRO A 57 -28.98 15.77 -19.91
C PRO A 57 -28.41 17.20 -19.99
N ASP A 58 -28.00 17.75 -18.85
CA ASP A 58 -27.24 19.00 -18.75
C ASP A 58 -25.74 18.79 -19.01
N VAL A 59 -25.00 19.89 -19.11
CA VAL A 59 -23.54 19.93 -19.43
C VAL A 59 -22.69 19.03 -18.53
N VAL A 60 -23.13 18.72 -17.31
CA VAL A 60 -22.36 17.89 -16.35
C VAL A 60 -22.91 16.47 -16.25
N THR A 61 -24.23 16.29 -16.36
CA THR A 61 -24.93 15.00 -16.19
C THR A 61 -25.01 14.19 -17.48
N ALA A 62 -24.79 14.82 -18.64
CA ALA A 62 -24.90 14.20 -19.95
C ALA A 62 -23.89 13.05 -20.19
N SER A 63 -24.34 12.05 -20.95
CA SER A 63 -23.53 10.93 -21.44
C SER A 63 -22.56 11.34 -22.55
N ALA A 64 -21.58 10.49 -22.88
CA ALA A 64 -20.55 10.80 -23.87
C ALA A 64 -21.12 11.25 -25.22
N LEU A 65 -22.18 10.57 -25.67
CA LEU A 65 -22.85 10.88 -26.93
C LEU A 65 -23.49 12.27 -26.90
N VAL A 66 -24.18 12.61 -25.81
CA VAL A 66 -24.86 13.91 -25.67
C VAL A 66 -23.82 15.03 -25.48
N GLN A 67 -22.75 14.77 -24.74
CA GLN A 67 -21.61 15.70 -24.59
C GLN A 67 -20.97 16.03 -25.94
N GLY A 68 -20.77 15.02 -26.78
CA GLY A 68 -20.23 15.19 -28.12
C GLY A 68 -21.17 15.95 -29.05
N LEU A 69 -22.45 15.56 -29.11
CA LEU A 69 -23.40 16.08 -30.09
C LEU A 69 -24.00 17.44 -29.71
N ARG A 70 -24.33 17.67 -28.43
CA ARG A 70 -25.01 18.88 -27.96
C ARG A 70 -24.07 19.92 -27.34
N HIS A 71 -23.01 19.45 -26.68
CA HIS A 71 -22.09 20.34 -25.94
C HIS A 71 -20.75 20.56 -26.65
N GLY A 72 -20.64 20.15 -27.92
CA GLY A 72 -19.48 20.44 -28.77
C GLY A 72 -18.19 19.73 -28.35
N ARG A 73 -18.26 18.69 -27.49
CA ARG A 73 -17.08 17.91 -27.05
C ARG A 73 -16.74 16.82 -28.05
N TRP A 74 -16.41 17.24 -29.26
CA TRP A 74 -16.20 16.37 -30.43
C TRP A 74 -15.14 15.30 -30.22
N TRP A 75 -14.16 15.49 -29.33
CA TRP A 75 -13.15 14.48 -28.99
C TRP A 75 -13.72 13.21 -28.33
N LEU A 76 -14.99 13.23 -27.89
CA LEU A 76 -15.73 12.08 -27.36
C LEU A 76 -16.43 11.23 -28.44
N LEU A 77 -16.46 11.64 -29.71
CA LEU A 77 -17.27 10.98 -30.75
C LEU A 77 -16.51 9.99 -31.65
N PRO A 78 -15.34 10.34 -32.25
CA PRO A 78 -14.71 9.53 -33.31
C PRO A 78 -14.31 8.10 -32.93
N PRO A 79 -13.77 7.81 -31.73
CA PRO A 79 -13.30 6.47 -31.37
C PRO A 79 -14.36 5.60 -30.71
N PHE A 80 -15.29 6.19 -29.96
CA PHE A 80 -16.27 5.41 -29.20
C PHE A 80 -17.36 4.79 -30.08
N LEU A 81 -17.74 5.48 -31.16
CA LEU A 81 -18.68 4.96 -32.15
C LEU A 81 -18.03 3.94 -33.09
N ALA A 82 -16.79 4.19 -33.55
CA ALA A 82 -16.12 3.32 -34.50
C ALA A 82 -15.52 2.05 -33.86
N LEU A 83 -14.88 2.16 -32.70
CA LEU A 83 -14.15 1.04 -32.06
C LEU A 83 -15.02 0.22 -31.10
N GLY A 84 -15.98 0.86 -30.41
CA GLY A 84 -16.82 0.20 -29.41
C GLY A 84 -18.08 -0.47 -29.95
N LEU A 85 -18.60 0.01 -31.09
CA LEU A 85 -19.87 -0.46 -31.65
C LEU A 85 -19.69 -1.08 -33.04
N CYS A 86 -18.99 -0.44 -33.98
CA CYS A 86 -18.94 -0.90 -35.37
C CYS A 86 -17.98 -2.09 -35.61
N LEU A 87 -16.73 -2.02 -35.13
CA LEU A 87 -15.73 -3.07 -35.35
C LEU A 87 -16.14 -4.46 -34.81
N PRO A 88 -16.72 -4.56 -33.60
CA PRO A 88 -17.19 -5.84 -33.08
C PRO A 88 -18.38 -6.38 -33.90
N LEU A 89 -19.31 -5.53 -34.34
CA LEU A 89 -20.47 -6.00 -35.12
C LEU A 89 -20.06 -6.68 -36.45
N LEU A 90 -18.94 -6.27 -37.06
CA LEU A 90 -18.38 -6.93 -38.26
C LEU A 90 -17.92 -8.37 -38.01
N ALA A 91 -17.48 -8.68 -36.78
CA ALA A 91 -17.00 -10.01 -36.39
C ALA A 91 -18.10 -10.95 -35.87
N ARG A 92 -19.35 -10.47 -35.79
CA ARG A 92 -20.48 -11.22 -35.20
C ARG A 92 -20.75 -12.55 -35.94
N GLY A 93 -20.45 -12.61 -37.23
CA GLY A 93 -20.60 -13.81 -38.06
C GLY A 93 -19.41 -14.76 -38.03
N TRP A 94 -18.30 -14.42 -37.37
CA TRP A 94 -17.08 -15.25 -37.38
C TRP A 94 -17.09 -16.29 -36.25
N PRO A 95 -16.54 -17.50 -36.48
CA PRO A 95 -16.40 -18.54 -35.46
C PRO A 95 -15.68 -18.04 -34.20
N ALA A 96 -15.99 -18.63 -33.05
CA ALA A 96 -15.40 -18.23 -31.77
C ALA A 96 -13.87 -18.42 -31.72
N ASP A 97 -13.35 -19.42 -32.44
CA ASP A 97 -11.92 -19.78 -32.48
C ASP A 97 -11.15 -19.07 -33.61
N ASP A 98 -11.79 -18.17 -34.35
CA ASP A 98 -11.14 -17.45 -35.45
C ASP A 98 -10.11 -16.43 -34.93
N GLN A 99 -8.84 -16.59 -35.33
CA GLN A 99 -7.77 -15.65 -34.97
C GLN A 99 -8.04 -14.22 -35.42
N ARG A 100 -8.80 -14.03 -36.51
CA ARG A 100 -9.20 -12.70 -37.00
C ARG A 100 -10.17 -12.04 -36.03
N ARG A 101 -11.09 -12.81 -35.44
CA ARG A 101 -12.03 -12.33 -34.41
C ARG A 101 -11.29 -11.93 -33.15
N ALA A 102 -10.31 -12.72 -32.73
CA ALA A 102 -9.44 -12.37 -31.60
C ALA A 102 -8.64 -11.08 -31.88
N GLY A 103 -8.09 -10.93 -33.09
CA GLY A 103 -7.41 -9.72 -33.54
C GLY A 103 -8.28 -8.46 -33.50
N LEU A 104 -9.54 -8.56 -33.93
CA LEU A 104 -10.49 -7.45 -33.86
C LEU A 104 -10.84 -7.05 -32.43
N LEU A 105 -11.00 -8.01 -31.52
CA LEU A 105 -11.23 -7.71 -30.10
C LEU A 105 -10.03 -7.00 -29.46
N VAL A 106 -8.81 -7.43 -29.79
CA VAL A 106 -7.57 -6.75 -29.36
C VAL A 106 -7.51 -5.32 -29.91
N ALA A 107 -7.81 -5.13 -31.19
CA ALA A 107 -7.78 -3.81 -31.81
C ALA A 107 -8.85 -2.88 -31.23
N ALA A 108 -10.10 -3.34 -31.14
CA ALA A 108 -11.22 -2.58 -30.59
C ALA A 108 -10.99 -2.19 -29.12
N GLY A 109 -10.65 -3.17 -28.27
CA GLY A 109 -10.36 -2.93 -26.87
C GLY A 109 -9.11 -2.07 -26.64
N GLY A 110 -8.02 -2.37 -27.35
CA GLY A 110 -6.75 -1.68 -27.23
C GLY A 110 -6.80 -0.23 -27.69
N LEU A 111 -7.35 0.04 -28.87
CA LEU A 111 -7.48 1.41 -29.39
C LEU A 111 -8.49 2.22 -28.58
N GLY A 112 -9.61 1.61 -28.15
CA GLY A 112 -10.61 2.28 -27.32
C GLY A 112 -10.03 2.70 -25.96
N PHE A 113 -9.31 1.79 -25.30
CA PHE A 113 -8.64 2.07 -24.03
C PHE A 113 -7.52 3.10 -24.19
N LEU A 114 -6.70 2.98 -25.24
CA LEU A 114 -5.64 3.93 -25.55
C LEU A 114 -6.21 5.34 -25.81
N TRP A 115 -7.35 5.46 -26.48
CA TRP A 115 -7.96 6.75 -26.71
C TRP A 115 -8.39 7.44 -25.42
N ILE A 116 -9.10 6.72 -24.53
CA ILE A 116 -9.55 7.26 -23.24
C ILE A 116 -8.35 7.75 -22.42
N THR A 117 -7.28 6.96 -22.39
CA THR A 117 -6.07 7.29 -21.63
C THR A 117 -5.33 8.49 -22.21
N LEU A 118 -5.18 8.58 -23.54
CA LEU A 118 -4.60 9.75 -24.20
C LEU A 118 -5.46 11.00 -23.98
N GLN A 119 -6.79 10.87 -24.06
CA GLN A 119 -7.70 11.97 -23.78
C GLN A 119 -7.56 12.45 -22.32
N ALA A 120 -7.50 11.54 -21.36
CA ALA A 120 -7.30 11.85 -19.95
C ALA A 120 -5.98 12.60 -19.70
N ALA A 121 -4.91 12.18 -20.40
CA ALA A 121 -3.58 12.75 -20.25
C ALA A 121 -3.41 14.09 -20.98
N ALA A 122 -4.13 14.31 -22.09
CA ALA A 122 -4.00 15.49 -22.92
C ALA A 122 -4.89 16.66 -22.48
N ILE A 123 -6.11 16.38 -21.99
CA ILE A 123 -7.12 17.39 -21.64
C ILE A 123 -7.27 17.42 -20.12
N GLY A 124 -6.80 18.50 -19.49
CA GLY A 124 -6.91 18.74 -18.06
C GLY A 124 -8.12 19.60 -17.68
N HIS A 125 -8.20 19.92 -16.39
CA HIS A 125 -9.29 20.75 -15.85
C HIS A 125 -9.24 22.21 -16.34
N GLN A 126 -8.05 22.72 -16.65
CA GLN A 126 -7.83 24.11 -17.06
C GLN A 126 -7.47 24.26 -18.56
N GLY A 127 -7.48 23.18 -19.33
CA GLY A 127 -7.05 23.18 -20.73
C GLY A 127 -6.09 22.03 -21.07
N TRP A 128 -5.29 22.19 -22.12
CA TRP A 128 -4.26 21.23 -22.51
C TRP A 128 -3.25 20.97 -21.38
N SER A 129 -3.04 19.70 -21.04
CA SER A 129 -2.07 19.29 -20.03
C SER A 129 -0.62 19.40 -20.50
N TRP A 130 -0.37 19.40 -21.82
CA TRP A 130 0.96 19.49 -22.39
C TRP A 130 1.13 20.80 -23.16
N ALA A 131 2.19 21.54 -22.84
CA ALA A 131 2.47 22.85 -23.45
C ALA A 131 2.54 22.82 -24.98
N TRP A 132 3.07 21.74 -25.56
CA TRP A 132 3.17 21.60 -27.02
C TRP A 132 1.80 21.54 -27.71
N LEU A 133 0.76 21.02 -27.05
CA LEU A 133 -0.60 21.00 -27.59
C LEU A 133 -1.17 22.42 -27.68
N ALA A 134 -0.97 23.23 -26.63
CA ALA A 134 -1.36 24.63 -26.64
C ALA A 134 -0.62 25.42 -27.76
N THR A 135 0.67 25.15 -27.98
CA THR A 135 1.43 25.80 -29.07
C THR A 135 0.96 25.37 -30.46
N ARG A 136 0.54 24.10 -30.62
CA ARG A 136 0.18 23.54 -31.93
C ARG A 136 -1.25 23.87 -32.36
N PHE A 137 -2.17 23.91 -31.40
CA PHE A 137 -3.61 24.07 -31.63
C PHE A 137 -4.15 25.46 -31.27
N GLY A 138 -3.37 26.30 -30.59
CA GLY A 138 -3.76 27.67 -30.21
C GLY A 138 -4.74 27.72 -29.04
N GLY A 139 -4.53 28.69 -28.13
CA GLY A 139 -5.35 28.89 -26.94
C GLY A 139 -5.14 27.84 -25.83
N PRO A 140 -5.84 27.99 -24.69
CA PRO A 140 -5.74 27.04 -23.57
C PRO A 140 -6.28 25.64 -23.92
N GLY A 141 -6.99 25.48 -25.04
CA GLY A 141 -7.58 24.21 -25.46
C GLY A 141 -8.91 23.89 -24.77
N PRO A 142 -9.52 22.74 -25.10
CA PRO A 142 -10.67 22.25 -24.36
C PRO A 142 -10.27 21.90 -22.92
N SER A 143 -11.21 22.06 -21.99
CA SER A 143 -11.08 21.56 -20.63
C SER A 143 -12.08 20.44 -20.39
N GLN A 144 -11.75 19.54 -19.46
CA GLN A 144 -12.67 18.50 -19.04
C GLN A 144 -12.66 18.31 -17.51
N PRO A 145 -13.83 18.09 -16.89
CA PRO A 145 -13.91 17.60 -15.52
C PRO A 145 -13.35 16.17 -15.42
N GLY A 146 -13.16 15.70 -14.18
CA GLY A 146 -12.79 14.31 -13.93
C GLY A 146 -13.79 13.32 -14.55
N PHE A 147 -13.31 12.14 -14.92
CA PHE A 147 -14.14 11.08 -15.48
C PHE A 147 -15.11 10.50 -14.46
N GLY A 148 -16.37 10.38 -14.87
CA GLY A 148 -17.46 9.81 -14.09
C GLY A 148 -17.61 8.30 -14.29
N VAL A 149 -18.77 7.78 -13.86
CA VAL A 149 -19.08 6.35 -13.94
C VAL A 149 -19.19 5.86 -15.39
N GLY A 150 -19.74 6.67 -16.30
CA GLY A 150 -19.85 6.30 -17.72
C GLY A 150 -18.49 6.07 -18.37
N ALA A 151 -17.56 7.01 -18.20
CA ALA A 151 -16.19 6.90 -18.71
C ALA A 151 -15.44 5.70 -18.09
N THR A 152 -15.59 5.50 -16.78
CA THR A 152 -14.92 4.40 -16.05
C THR A 152 -15.41 3.03 -16.53
N LEU A 153 -16.72 2.88 -16.74
CA LEU A 153 -17.35 1.65 -17.19
C LEU A 153 -16.96 1.32 -18.64
N VAL A 154 -16.90 2.32 -19.52
CA VAL A 154 -16.44 2.15 -20.90
C VAL A 154 -14.95 1.78 -20.94
N ALA A 155 -14.10 2.41 -20.13
CA ALA A 155 -12.69 2.06 -20.03
C ALA A 155 -12.49 0.61 -19.56
N LEU A 156 -13.23 0.18 -18.53
CA LEU A 156 -13.21 -1.19 -18.03
C LEU A 156 -13.67 -2.18 -19.09
N ALA A 157 -14.74 -1.86 -19.83
CA ALA A 157 -15.25 -2.73 -20.87
C ALA A 157 -14.26 -2.90 -22.02
N PHE A 158 -13.60 -1.82 -22.47
CA PHE A 158 -12.55 -1.91 -23.48
C PHE A 158 -11.34 -2.73 -23.01
N LEU A 159 -10.92 -2.55 -21.76
CA LEU A 159 -9.87 -3.37 -21.16
C LEU A 159 -10.26 -4.85 -21.18
N MET A 160 -11.49 -5.19 -20.81
CA MET A 160 -11.97 -6.59 -20.76
C MET A 160 -12.13 -7.21 -22.16
N LEU A 161 -12.49 -6.41 -23.18
CA LEU A 161 -12.50 -6.86 -24.58
C LEU A 161 -11.08 -7.13 -25.08
N LEU A 162 -10.13 -6.24 -24.78
CA LEU A 162 -8.71 -6.44 -25.06
C LEU A 162 -8.19 -7.74 -24.43
N CYS A 163 -8.47 -7.95 -23.14
CA CYS A 163 -8.05 -9.13 -22.39
C CYS A 163 -8.57 -10.43 -23.01
N ARG A 164 -9.85 -10.46 -23.41
CA ARG A 164 -10.42 -11.64 -24.09
C ARG A 164 -9.78 -11.90 -25.45
N GLY A 165 -9.51 -10.85 -26.21
CA GLY A 165 -8.78 -10.96 -27.47
C GLY A 165 -7.38 -11.54 -27.28
N LEU A 166 -6.66 -11.11 -26.23
CA LEU A 166 -5.34 -11.64 -25.89
C LEU A 166 -5.39 -13.10 -25.42
N ALA A 167 -6.36 -13.44 -24.55
CA ALA A 167 -6.57 -14.82 -24.09
C ALA A 167 -6.88 -15.76 -25.27
N ALA A 168 -7.73 -15.35 -26.21
CA ALA A 168 -8.02 -16.11 -27.43
C ALA A 168 -6.78 -16.31 -28.34
N ARG A 169 -5.74 -15.49 -28.20
CA ARG A 169 -4.44 -15.65 -28.88
C ARG A 169 -3.42 -16.46 -28.07
N GLY A 170 -3.83 -17.08 -26.96
CA GLY A 170 -3.00 -17.96 -26.14
C GLY A 170 -2.26 -17.26 -24.98
N TRP A 171 -2.51 -15.98 -24.71
CA TRP A 171 -1.94 -15.33 -23.52
C TRP A 171 -2.55 -15.89 -22.25
N GLY A 172 -1.75 -16.01 -21.18
CA GLY A 172 -2.21 -16.52 -19.88
C GLY A 172 -2.81 -17.93 -19.95
N ASN A 173 -2.23 -18.81 -20.80
CA ASN A 173 -2.74 -20.16 -21.09
C ASN A 173 -4.16 -20.18 -21.67
N GLY A 174 -4.61 -19.07 -22.27
CA GLY A 174 -5.95 -18.94 -22.82
C GLY A 174 -7.05 -18.66 -21.79
N ASP A 175 -6.70 -18.47 -20.51
CA ASP A 175 -7.67 -18.22 -19.46
C ASP A 175 -8.08 -16.73 -19.40
N ASN A 176 -9.34 -16.46 -19.75
CA ASN A 176 -9.93 -15.13 -19.72
C ASN A 176 -9.92 -14.51 -18.30
N PHE A 177 -10.09 -15.31 -17.26
CA PHE A 177 -10.07 -14.83 -15.88
C PHE A 177 -8.67 -14.36 -15.51
N VAL A 178 -7.64 -15.17 -15.79
CA VAL A 178 -6.24 -14.83 -15.47
C VAL A 178 -5.81 -13.56 -16.21
N VAL A 179 -6.03 -13.48 -17.53
CA VAL A 179 -5.63 -12.32 -18.34
C VAL A 179 -6.40 -11.06 -17.90
N GLY A 180 -7.71 -11.18 -17.63
CA GLY A 180 -8.53 -10.08 -17.15
C GLY A 180 -8.10 -9.57 -15.78
N SER A 181 -7.86 -10.46 -14.82
CA SER A 181 -7.43 -10.11 -13.46
C SER A 181 -6.03 -9.50 -13.43
N VAL A 182 -5.06 -10.07 -14.16
CA VAL A 182 -3.70 -9.51 -14.27
C VAL A 182 -3.75 -8.10 -14.86
N SER A 183 -4.53 -7.89 -15.92
CA SER A 183 -4.63 -6.58 -16.58
C SER A 183 -5.35 -5.55 -15.72
N LEU A 184 -6.40 -5.95 -15.00
CA LEU A 184 -7.11 -5.07 -14.06
C LEU A 184 -6.20 -4.63 -12.92
N VAL A 185 -5.49 -5.56 -12.28
CA VAL A 185 -4.54 -5.22 -11.21
C VAL A 185 -3.42 -4.32 -11.75
N THR A 186 -2.87 -4.64 -12.92
CA THR A 186 -1.82 -3.81 -13.56
C THR A 186 -2.33 -2.40 -13.81
N LEU A 187 -3.57 -2.24 -14.27
CA LEU A 187 -4.19 -0.94 -14.46
C LEU A 187 -4.37 -0.17 -13.14
N LEU A 188 -4.85 -0.84 -12.10
CA LEU A 188 -5.02 -0.23 -10.77
C LEU A 188 -3.68 0.27 -10.22
N VAL A 189 -2.62 -0.55 -10.30
CA VAL A 189 -1.27 -0.14 -9.91
C VAL A 189 -0.77 1.01 -10.78
N ALA A 190 -0.99 0.97 -12.09
CA ALA A 190 -0.57 2.03 -12.99
C ALA A 190 -1.24 3.38 -12.68
N VAL A 191 -2.55 3.39 -12.44
CA VAL A 191 -3.33 4.61 -12.25
C VAL A 191 -3.20 5.16 -10.83
N PHE A 192 -3.25 4.30 -9.81
CA PHE A 192 -3.31 4.74 -8.41
C PHE A 192 -1.95 4.78 -7.71
N VAL A 193 -0.93 4.12 -8.27
CA VAL A 193 0.42 4.07 -7.67
C VAL A 193 1.44 4.71 -8.59
N LEU A 194 1.63 4.17 -9.80
CA LEU A 194 2.69 4.65 -10.70
C LEU A 194 2.44 6.07 -11.17
N LEU A 195 1.21 6.40 -11.58
CA LEU A 195 0.91 7.72 -12.15
C LEU A 195 1.16 8.86 -11.13
N PRO A 196 0.61 8.85 -9.90
CA PRO A 196 0.92 9.89 -8.91
C PRO A 196 2.40 9.99 -8.57
N VAL A 197 3.08 8.85 -8.48
CA VAL A 197 4.52 8.84 -8.15
C VAL A 197 5.33 9.44 -9.30
N LEU A 198 5.05 9.05 -10.55
CA LEU A 198 5.71 9.61 -11.72
C LEU A 198 5.42 11.10 -11.89
N THR A 199 4.21 11.58 -11.58
CA THR A 199 3.89 13.01 -11.66
C THR A 199 4.64 13.82 -10.61
N VAL A 200 4.73 13.32 -9.37
CA VAL A 200 5.52 13.96 -8.30
C VAL A 200 7.00 13.94 -8.65
N LEU A 201 7.55 12.81 -9.09
CA LEU A 201 8.96 12.69 -9.47
C LEU A 201 9.32 13.54 -10.71
N ALA A 202 8.37 13.75 -11.63
CA ALA A 202 8.58 14.65 -12.76
C ALA A 202 8.77 16.11 -12.33
N SER A 203 8.28 16.52 -11.16
CA SER A 203 8.54 17.85 -10.59
C SER A 203 9.99 18.03 -10.13
N ALA A 204 10.77 16.95 -9.94
CA ALA A 204 12.17 17.03 -9.52
C ALA A 204 13.08 17.73 -10.53
N VAL A 205 12.71 17.70 -11.82
CA VAL A 205 13.47 18.29 -12.94
C VAL A 205 12.79 19.55 -13.51
N LYS A 206 11.78 20.08 -12.82
CA LYS A 206 11.06 21.29 -13.22
C LYS A 206 11.36 22.44 -12.26
N ASP A 207 11.28 23.67 -12.78
CA ASP A 207 11.25 24.88 -11.96
C ASP A 207 9.82 25.17 -11.45
N ASP A 208 9.66 26.24 -10.66
CA ASP A 208 8.36 26.65 -10.09
C ASP A 208 7.36 27.09 -11.18
N ALA A 209 7.85 27.46 -12.36
CA ALA A 209 7.04 27.78 -13.54
C ALA A 209 6.69 26.53 -14.39
N GLY A 210 7.13 25.34 -13.98
CA GLY A 210 6.88 24.08 -14.67
C GLY A 210 7.77 23.82 -15.89
N THR A 211 8.79 24.65 -16.12
CA THR A 211 9.75 24.50 -17.21
C THR A 211 10.84 23.47 -16.88
N PHE A 212 11.38 22.80 -17.88
CA PHE A 212 12.39 21.75 -17.69
C PHE A 212 13.75 22.38 -17.32
N ALA A 213 14.19 22.15 -16.08
CA ALA A 213 15.38 22.75 -15.49
C ALA A 213 16.24 21.69 -14.77
N PRO A 214 16.95 20.82 -15.52
CA PRO A 214 17.72 19.70 -14.96
C PRO A 214 18.90 20.13 -14.09
N ARG A 215 19.36 21.38 -14.18
CA ARG A 215 20.41 21.92 -13.31
C ARG A 215 19.97 22.03 -11.84
N LEU A 216 18.73 22.51 -11.62
CA LEU A 216 18.15 22.65 -10.28
C LEU A 216 18.05 21.30 -9.55
N PHE A 217 17.80 20.22 -10.30
CA PHE A 217 17.80 18.86 -9.77
C PHE A 217 19.14 18.52 -9.10
N TRP A 218 20.26 18.73 -9.79
CA TRP A 218 21.60 18.41 -9.27
C TRP A 218 22.00 19.31 -8.09
N GLU A 219 21.61 20.59 -8.13
CA GLU A 219 21.84 21.52 -7.02
C GLU A 219 21.06 21.11 -5.76
N LYS A 220 19.77 20.74 -5.90
CA LYS A 220 18.94 20.24 -4.80
C LYS A 220 19.41 18.88 -4.28
N LEU A 221 19.86 17.98 -5.17
CA LEU A 221 20.35 16.66 -4.79
C LEU A 221 21.71 16.75 -4.09
N GLY A 222 22.60 17.64 -4.54
CA GLY A 222 23.94 17.84 -3.97
C GLY A 222 23.97 18.78 -2.75
N ASP A 223 22.82 19.22 -2.25
CA ASP A 223 22.72 20.12 -1.10
C ASP A 223 23.37 19.47 0.14
N ARG A 224 24.21 20.24 0.85
CA ARG A 224 24.90 19.79 2.07
C ARG A 224 23.93 19.35 3.16
N SER A 225 22.72 19.89 3.22
CA SER A 225 21.70 19.45 4.18
C SER A 225 21.21 18.01 3.93
N VAL A 226 21.42 17.47 2.73
CA VAL A 226 21.04 16.09 2.37
C VAL A 226 22.16 15.11 2.70
N TRP A 227 23.39 15.42 2.28
CA TRP A 227 24.53 14.48 2.32
C TRP A 227 25.68 14.88 3.26
N GLY A 228 25.61 16.04 3.91
CA GLY A 228 26.66 16.57 4.78
C GLY A 228 27.06 15.58 5.89
N LEU A 229 28.35 15.56 6.22
CA LEU A 229 28.92 14.71 7.28
C LEU A 229 29.48 15.56 8.43
N ASP A 230 28.95 16.77 8.60
CA ASP A 230 29.44 17.77 9.56
C ASP A 230 29.41 17.26 11.02
N CYS A 231 28.54 16.28 11.29
CA CYS A 231 28.46 15.55 12.56
C CYS A 231 29.72 14.80 12.98
N LEU A 232 30.59 14.42 12.04
CA LEU A 232 31.84 13.71 12.37
C LEU A 232 32.94 14.66 12.83
N GLN A 233 32.88 15.95 12.47
CA GLN A 233 33.99 16.89 12.66
C GLN A 233 33.70 17.96 13.70
N SER A 234 32.45 18.41 13.84
CA SER A 234 32.20 19.70 14.48
C SER A 234 30.98 19.74 15.42
N GLY A 235 30.42 18.57 15.79
CA GLY A 235 29.24 18.49 16.65
C GLY A 235 27.94 19.00 15.99
N PHE A 236 28.00 19.35 14.70
CA PHE A 236 26.86 19.73 13.88
C PHE A 236 26.09 18.49 13.38
N ARG A 237 25.06 18.68 12.56
CA ARG A 237 24.11 17.62 12.18
C ARG A 237 24.60 16.86 10.96
N CYS A 238 24.37 15.54 10.90
CA CYS A 238 24.53 14.81 9.65
C CYS A 238 23.39 15.19 8.70
N GLY A 239 23.63 15.08 7.40
CA GLY A 239 22.63 15.24 6.37
C GLY A 239 21.46 14.27 6.55
N VAL A 240 20.27 14.71 6.16
CA VAL A 240 19.03 13.98 6.42
C VAL A 240 18.99 12.60 5.76
N ALA A 241 19.73 12.39 4.67
CA ALA A 241 19.82 11.09 4.02
C ALA A 241 20.52 10.06 4.94
N TRP A 242 21.61 10.45 5.61
CA TRP A 242 22.33 9.59 6.54
C TRP A 242 21.52 9.29 7.80
N ASN A 243 20.86 10.31 8.38
CA ASN A 243 19.97 10.12 9.53
C ASN A 243 18.85 9.13 9.21
N THR A 244 18.24 9.28 8.03
CA THR A 244 17.13 8.43 7.58
C THR A 244 17.60 6.99 7.38
N LEU A 245 18.72 6.79 6.66
CA LEU A 245 19.28 5.47 6.42
C LEU A 245 19.71 4.78 7.72
N PHE A 246 20.38 5.50 8.61
CA PHE A 246 20.85 4.96 9.89
C PHE A 246 19.69 4.57 10.80
N LEU A 247 18.67 5.42 10.92
CA LEU A 247 17.45 5.11 11.67
C LEU A 247 16.76 3.87 11.09
N ALA A 248 16.55 3.82 9.77
CA ALA A 248 15.87 2.71 9.11
C ALA A 248 16.63 1.38 9.27
N LEU A 249 17.96 1.40 9.23
CA LEU A 249 18.78 0.22 9.52
C LEU A 249 18.60 -0.26 10.96
N LEU A 250 18.66 0.65 11.94
CA LEU A 250 18.48 0.31 13.36
C LEU A 250 17.08 -0.25 13.63
N VAL A 251 16.05 0.36 13.03
CA VAL A 251 14.66 -0.07 13.18
C VAL A 251 14.42 -1.39 12.47
N GLY A 252 14.88 -1.55 11.22
CA GLY A 252 14.78 -2.80 10.48
C GLY A 252 15.42 -3.97 11.23
N VAL A 253 16.66 -3.80 11.71
CA VAL A 253 17.35 -4.84 12.51
C VAL A 253 16.64 -5.05 13.85
N GLY A 254 16.37 -3.99 14.60
CA GLY A 254 15.81 -4.07 15.95
C GLY A 254 14.41 -4.69 15.98
N SER A 255 13.52 -4.26 15.10
CA SER A 255 12.17 -4.81 14.95
C SER A 255 12.19 -6.27 14.50
N THR A 256 13.11 -6.64 13.60
CA THR A 256 13.29 -8.04 13.17
C THR A 256 13.77 -8.94 14.29
N LEU A 257 14.79 -8.50 15.05
CA LEU A 257 15.31 -9.28 16.17
C LEU A 257 14.29 -9.42 17.30
N LEU A 258 13.56 -8.34 17.59
CA LEU A 258 12.52 -8.36 18.61
C LEU A 258 11.32 -9.20 18.16
N GLY A 259 10.88 -9.04 16.91
CA GLY A 259 9.83 -9.85 16.29
C GLY A 259 10.20 -11.34 16.27
N LEU A 260 11.46 -11.68 15.99
CA LEU A 260 11.97 -13.04 16.10
C LEU A 260 11.89 -13.56 17.54
N ALA A 261 12.30 -12.76 18.52
CA ALA A 261 12.24 -13.15 19.92
C ALA A 261 10.79 -13.43 20.37
N PHE A 262 9.84 -12.57 19.99
CA PHE A 262 8.41 -12.80 20.20
C PHE A 262 7.91 -14.07 19.50
N ALA A 263 8.29 -14.29 18.24
CA ALA A 263 7.91 -15.48 17.48
C ALA A 263 8.44 -16.77 18.14
N LEU A 264 9.70 -16.79 18.54
CA LEU A 264 10.35 -17.93 19.21
C LEU A 264 9.70 -18.22 20.58
N VAL A 265 9.40 -17.20 21.38
CA VAL A 265 8.68 -17.38 22.66
C VAL A 265 7.25 -17.89 22.42
N ALA A 266 6.54 -17.33 21.44
CA ALA A 266 5.15 -17.69 21.17
C ALA A 266 4.98 -19.11 20.59
N THR A 267 6.01 -19.67 19.95
CA THR A 267 5.93 -20.93 19.20
C THR A 267 6.81 -22.05 19.73
N ARG A 268 7.98 -21.74 20.32
CA ARG A 268 8.99 -22.73 20.71
C ARG A 268 9.23 -22.85 22.22
N THR A 269 8.51 -22.11 23.07
CA THR A 269 8.58 -22.26 24.54
C THR A 269 7.23 -22.62 25.16
N ALA A 270 7.21 -23.00 26.44
CA ALA A 270 6.00 -23.27 27.22
C ALA A 270 5.53 -22.04 28.04
N PHE A 271 5.64 -20.83 27.48
CA PHE A 271 5.20 -19.62 28.18
C PHE A 271 3.70 -19.70 28.54
N PRO A 272 3.28 -19.38 29.79
CA PRO A 272 1.90 -19.60 30.24
C PRO A 272 0.88 -18.60 29.65
N LEU A 273 1.30 -17.36 29.35
CA LEU A 273 0.41 -16.28 28.88
C LEU A 273 0.58 -15.98 27.38
N LYS A 274 0.76 -17.00 26.53
CA LYS A 274 1.03 -16.82 25.09
C LYS A 274 -0.04 -16.02 24.36
N ALA A 275 -1.32 -16.23 24.69
CA ALA A 275 -2.41 -15.52 24.04
C ALA A 275 -2.30 -14.02 24.30
N LEU A 276 -2.08 -13.65 25.57
CA LEU A 276 -1.90 -12.27 25.98
C LEU A 276 -0.64 -11.64 25.36
N LEU A 277 0.46 -12.40 25.31
CA LEU A 277 1.69 -11.97 24.63
C LEU A 277 1.42 -11.60 23.17
N ARG A 278 0.71 -12.47 22.43
CA ARG A 278 0.38 -12.22 21.02
C ARG A 278 -0.47 -10.97 20.85
N VAL A 279 -1.48 -10.77 21.70
CA VAL A 279 -2.32 -9.56 21.68
C VAL A 279 -1.48 -8.31 21.87
N PHE A 280 -0.65 -8.23 22.92
CA PHE A 280 0.19 -7.06 23.17
C PHE A 280 1.26 -6.82 22.10
N THR A 281 1.75 -7.89 21.47
CA THR A 281 2.70 -7.76 20.36
C THR A 281 2.05 -7.17 19.11
N VAL A 282 0.76 -7.45 18.88
CA VAL A 282 0.04 -6.97 17.69
C VAL A 282 -0.60 -5.60 17.92
N LEU A 283 -0.97 -5.27 19.16
CA LEU A 283 -1.69 -4.02 19.51
C LEU A 283 -1.08 -2.72 18.94
N PRO A 284 0.26 -2.52 18.90
CA PRO A 284 0.85 -1.33 18.26
C PRO A 284 0.48 -1.12 16.80
N ILE A 285 0.17 -2.17 16.04
CA ILE A 285 -0.17 -2.06 14.62
C ILE A 285 -1.49 -1.31 14.37
N ILE A 286 -2.42 -1.35 15.34
CA ILE A 286 -3.72 -0.68 15.19
C ILE A 286 -3.69 0.77 15.66
N THR A 287 -2.61 1.20 16.32
CA THR A 287 -2.50 2.54 16.90
C THR A 287 -1.81 3.47 15.91
N PRO A 288 -2.35 4.67 15.63
CA PRO A 288 -1.70 5.62 14.76
C PRO A 288 -0.27 5.93 15.26
N PRO A 289 0.75 5.97 14.39
CA PRO A 289 2.15 6.09 14.81
C PRO A 289 2.40 7.25 15.77
N PHE A 290 1.88 8.45 15.46
CA PHE A 290 2.10 9.64 16.30
C PHE A 290 1.56 9.51 17.74
N VAL A 291 0.56 8.65 17.98
CA VAL A 291 -0.01 8.42 19.33
C VAL A 291 1.03 7.73 20.22
N ILE A 292 1.78 6.77 19.66
CA ILE A 292 2.92 6.14 20.36
C ILE A 292 3.97 7.19 20.69
N GLY A 293 4.31 8.05 19.72
CA GLY A 293 5.26 9.15 19.93
C GLY A 293 4.83 10.08 21.07
N LEU A 294 3.56 10.50 21.09
CA LEU A 294 3.01 11.35 22.15
C LEU A 294 3.00 10.64 23.51
N ALA A 295 2.62 9.36 23.56
CA ALA A 295 2.64 8.58 24.80
C ALA A 295 4.05 8.49 25.39
N LEU A 296 5.07 8.32 24.55
CA LEU A 296 6.47 8.36 24.96
C LEU A 296 6.90 9.72 25.49
N VAL A 297 6.45 10.82 24.88
CA VAL A 297 6.68 12.17 25.41
C VAL A 297 6.06 12.33 26.80
N LEU A 298 4.82 11.86 26.99
CA LEU A 298 4.13 11.93 28.27
C LEU A 298 4.72 11.01 29.35
N LEU A 299 5.34 9.89 28.96
CA LEU A 299 5.99 8.97 29.89
C LEU A 299 7.43 9.41 30.22
N LEU A 300 8.25 9.68 29.20
CA LEU A 300 9.72 9.81 29.29
C LEU A 300 10.24 11.20 28.88
N GLY A 301 9.37 12.12 28.44
CA GLY A 301 9.76 13.50 28.15
C GLY A 301 10.27 14.26 29.38
N ARG A 302 10.72 15.50 29.18
CA ARG A 302 11.27 16.34 30.26
C ARG A 302 10.30 16.52 31.45
N SER A 303 9.01 16.63 31.15
CA SER A 303 7.92 16.70 32.14
C SER A 303 7.10 15.41 32.18
N GLY A 304 7.65 14.31 31.66
CA GLY A 304 6.96 13.02 31.64
C GLY A 304 6.78 12.44 33.03
N ALA A 305 5.81 11.53 33.17
CA ALA A 305 5.47 10.90 34.45
C ALA A 305 6.69 10.20 35.10
N VAL A 306 7.44 9.39 34.33
CA VAL A 306 8.61 8.67 34.84
C VAL A 306 9.77 9.62 35.11
N THR A 307 10.05 10.56 34.21
CA THR A 307 11.14 11.53 34.38
C THR A 307 10.92 12.39 35.64
N THR A 308 9.68 12.81 35.88
CA THR A 308 9.32 13.61 37.06
C THR A 308 9.39 12.79 38.34
N PHE A 309 8.92 11.53 38.31
CA PHE A 309 9.03 10.60 39.42
C PHE A 309 10.49 10.33 39.79
N LEU A 310 11.34 10.02 38.80
CA LEU A 310 12.77 9.75 39.03
C LEU A 310 13.51 10.98 39.56
N ALA A 311 13.15 12.18 39.10
CA ALA A 311 13.71 13.41 39.62
C ALA A 311 13.31 13.67 41.08
N GLY A 312 12.06 13.39 41.45
CA GLY A 312 11.58 13.56 42.82
C GLY A 312 12.08 12.50 43.80
N ALA A 313 12.12 11.23 43.37
CA ALA A 313 12.48 10.10 44.23
C ALA A 313 14.00 9.90 44.36
N PHE A 314 14.76 10.16 43.28
CA PHE A 314 16.21 9.87 43.22
C PHE A 314 17.07 11.10 42.94
N GLY A 315 16.50 12.31 42.84
CA GLY A 315 17.25 13.54 42.57
C GLY A 315 17.85 13.62 41.16
N LEU A 316 17.41 12.77 40.22
CA LEU A 316 17.94 12.73 38.86
C LEU A 316 17.55 13.98 38.06
N PRO A 317 18.46 14.53 37.22
CA PRO A 317 18.14 15.70 36.41
C PRO A 317 17.10 15.35 35.32
N ARG A 318 16.13 16.25 35.11
CA ARG A 318 15.13 16.11 34.06
C ARG A 318 15.74 16.40 32.68
N THR A 319 16.23 15.37 32.02
CA THR A 319 16.87 15.46 30.70
C THR A 319 15.86 15.37 29.55
N ARG A 320 16.32 15.71 28.33
CA ARG A 320 15.54 15.67 27.08
C ARG A 320 15.96 14.49 26.18
N TRP A 321 16.48 13.43 26.78
CA TRP A 321 17.14 12.33 26.05
C TRP A 321 16.22 11.59 25.07
N ILE A 322 14.90 11.59 25.31
CA ILE A 322 13.93 10.94 24.43
C ILE A 322 13.76 11.68 23.10
N TYR A 323 14.10 12.97 23.01
CA TYR A 323 14.00 13.69 21.74
C TYR A 323 15.25 13.42 20.89
N GLY A 324 15.05 13.17 19.59
CA GLY A 324 16.10 12.75 18.66
C GLY A 324 16.00 11.28 18.29
N LEU A 325 17.13 10.72 17.83
CA LEU A 325 17.24 9.33 17.44
C LEU A 325 16.68 8.34 18.49
N PRO A 326 16.95 8.47 19.82
CA PRO A 326 16.52 7.46 20.79
C PRO A 326 14.99 7.30 20.87
N GLY A 327 14.24 8.41 20.93
CA GLY A 327 12.78 8.31 21.00
C GLY A 327 12.16 7.89 19.69
N VAL A 328 12.64 8.41 18.56
CA VAL A 328 12.14 7.99 17.24
C VAL A 328 12.37 6.50 17.03
N LEU A 329 13.57 6.00 17.34
CA LEU A 329 13.90 4.57 17.31
C LEU A 329 12.97 3.78 18.22
N LEU A 330 12.79 4.19 19.49
CA LEU A 330 11.94 3.47 20.44
C LEU A 330 10.47 3.42 19.99
N ALA A 331 9.95 4.53 19.47
CA ALA A 331 8.59 4.63 18.95
C ALA A 331 8.38 3.72 17.73
N GLN A 332 9.32 3.75 16.78
CA GLN A 332 9.26 2.93 15.57
C GLN A 332 9.46 1.43 15.88
N LEU A 333 10.31 1.08 16.84
CA LEU A 333 10.41 -0.30 17.32
C LEU A 333 9.08 -0.78 17.91
N LEU A 334 8.37 0.06 18.67
CA LEU A 334 7.06 -0.29 19.21
C LEU A 334 6.05 -0.49 18.08
N ALA A 335 6.03 0.42 17.11
CA ALA A 335 5.08 0.41 15.99
C ALA A 335 5.32 -0.74 14.99
N PHE A 336 6.58 -1.10 14.70
CA PHE A 336 6.92 -1.99 13.57
C PHE A 336 7.38 -3.40 13.96
N THR A 337 7.70 -3.65 15.23
CA THR A 337 7.87 -5.03 15.75
C THR A 337 6.67 -5.95 15.48
N PRO A 338 5.39 -5.50 15.57
CA PRO A 338 4.23 -6.32 15.22
C PRO A 338 4.32 -6.93 13.81
N ILE A 339 4.76 -6.13 12.83
CA ILE A 339 4.87 -6.54 11.43
C ILE A 339 5.93 -7.65 11.29
N ALA A 340 7.10 -7.44 11.88
CA ALA A 340 8.16 -8.46 11.92
C ALA A 340 7.71 -9.74 12.63
N PHE A 341 6.99 -9.63 13.75
CA PHE A 341 6.43 -10.76 14.48
C PHE A 341 5.45 -11.57 13.62
N LEU A 342 4.51 -10.91 12.92
CA LEU A 342 3.51 -11.59 12.08
C LEU A 342 4.13 -12.36 10.92
N VAL A 343 5.22 -11.84 10.33
CA VAL A 343 5.99 -12.58 9.32
C VAL A 343 6.74 -13.75 9.96
N LEU A 344 7.48 -13.49 11.03
CA LEU A 344 8.40 -14.47 11.61
C LEU A 344 7.70 -15.60 12.34
N VAL A 345 6.51 -15.36 12.91
CA VAL A 345 5.72 -16.44 13.53
C VAL A 345 5.34 -17.50 12.51
N GLY A 346 4.91 -17.09 11.31
CA GLY A 346 4.59 -18.01 10.21
C GLY A 346 5.84 -18.73 9.69
N VAL A 347 6.98 -18.04 9.58
CA VAL A 347 8.26 -18.64 9.15
C VAL A 347 8.73 -19.67 10.18
N VAL A 348 8.71 -19.36 11.47
CA VAL A 348 9.12 -20.28 12.54
C VAL A 348 8.21 -21.51 12.61
N GLN A 349 6.91 -21.34 12.40
CA GLN A 349 5.93 -22.43 12.34
C GLN A 349 6.05 -23.27 11.07
N GLY A 350 6.50 -22.68 9.96
CA GLY A 350 6.71 -23.37 8.68
C GLY A 350 7.97 -24.22 8.61
N ILE A 351 8.86 -24.15 9.61
CA ILE A 351 10.01 -25.05 9.73
C ILE A 351 9.51 -26.42 10.19
N SER A 352 9.69 -27.42 9.32
CA SER A 352 9.35 -28.82 9.56
C SER A 352 10.01 -29.34 10.85
N PRO A 353 9.23 -29.76 11.87
CA PRO A 353 9.77 -30.43 13.05
C PRO A 353 10.60 -31.68 12.71
N SER A 354 10.21 -32.45 11.70
CA SER A 354 10.94 -33.65 11.25
C SER A 354 12.42 -33.37 10.90
N LEU A 355 12.75 -32.19 10.37
CA LEU A 355 14.15 -31.80 10.09
C LEU A 355 14.96 -31.63 11.37
N GLU A 356 14.33 -31.13 12.43
CA GLU A 356 14.98 -30.93 13.72
C GLU A 356 15.09 -32.25 14.50
N GLU A 357 14.08 -33.13 14.42
CA GLU A 357 14.13 -34.49 14.98
C GLU A 357 15.22 -35.34 14.33
N ALA A 358 15.39 -35.27 13.01
CA ALA A 358 16.48 -35.96 12.31
C ALA A 358 17.86 -35.51 12.83
N ALA A 359 18.03 -34.23 13.10
CA ALA A 359 19.26 -33.71 13.71
C ALA A 359 19.43 -34.21 15.16
N GLN A 360 18.35 -34.36 15.93
CA GLN A 360 18.39 -34.97 17.27
C GLN A 360 18.82 -36.44 17.22
N THR A 361 18.36 -37.22 16.23
CA THR A 361 18.80 -38.62 16.03
C THR A 361 20.31 -38.71 15.77
N LEU A 362 20.89 -37.71 15.11
CA LEU A 362 22.34 -37.54 14.94
C LEU A 362 23.05 -37.00 16.19
N ARG A 363 22.38 -36.96 17.34
CA ARG A 363 22.86 -36.42 18.63
C ARG A 363 23.27 -34.94 18.58
N ALA A 364 22.70 -34.15 17.67
CA ALA A 364 22.93 -32.71 17.66
C ALA A 364 22.32 -32.06 18.91
N SER A 365 23.09 -31.21 19.59
CA SER A 365 22.59 -30.41 20.71
C SER A 365 21.60 -29.33 20.22
N PRO A 366 20.69 -28.80 21.08
CA PRO A 366 19.73 -27.76 20.67
C PRO A 366 20.36 -26.55 20.00
N TRP A 367 21.55 -26.13 20.45
CA TRP A 367 22.29 -25.03 19.84
C TRP A 367 22.80 -25.38 18.44
N THR A 368 23.26 -26.62 18.26
CA THR A 368 23.69 -27.13 16.96
C THR A 368 22.51 -27.15 16.00
N ILE A 369 21.37 -27.73 16.42
CA ILE A 369 20.11 -27.76 15.64
C ILE A 369 19.68 -26.35 15.24
N PHE A 370 19.63 -25.43 16.19
CA PHE A 370 19.25 -24.04 15.90
C PHE A 370 20.20 -23.40 14.89
N ARG A 371 21.52 -23.58 15.02
CA ARG A 371 22.50 -22.94 14.13
C ARG A 371 22.56 -23.56 12.73
N THR A 372 22.40 -24.88 12.61
CA THR A 372 22.61 -25.60 11.34
C THR A 372 21.32 -25.95 10.60
N VAL A 373 20.19 -26.01 11.30
CA VAL A 373 18.87 -26.33 10.72
C VAL A 373 17.95 -25.12 10.78
N SER A 374 17.58 -24.66 11.98
CA SER A 374 16.55 -23.62 12.12
C SER A 374 17.00 -22.26 11.57
N TRP A 375 18.18 -21.77 11.94
CA TRP A 375 18.68 -20.44 11.55
C TRP A 375 18.82 -20.27 10.03
N PRO A 376 19.43 -21.21 9.27
CA PRO A 376 19.47 -21.12 7.81
C PRO A 376 18.08 -21.07 7.16
N LEU A 377 17.11 -21.81 7.72
CA LEU A 377 15.72 -21.80 7.25
C LEU A 377 14.96 -20.52 7.64
N LEU A 378 15.36 -19.84 8.73
CA LEU A 378 14.81 -18.54 9.14
C LEU A 378 15.31 -17.38 8.27
N ARG A 379 16.51 -17.46 7.67
CA ARG A 379 17.17 -16.34 6.96
C ARG A 379 16.28 -15.65 5.90
N PRO A 380 15.54 -16.36 5.03
CA PRO A 380 14.65 -15.70 4.06
C PRO A 380 13.53 -14.92 4.74
N GLY A 381 12.96 -15.48 5.81
CA GLY A 381 11.95 -14.81 6.62
C GLY A 381 12.48 -13.60 7.37
N LEU A 382 13.70 -13.69 7.90
CA LEU A 382 14.39 -12.57 8.57
C LEU A 382 14.70 -11.43 7.59
N ALA A 383 15.16 -11.76 6.39
CA ALA A 383 15.41 -10.78 5.35
C ALA A 383 14.11 -10.06 4.94
N ASN A 384 13.00 -10.81 4.82
CA ASN A 384 11.70 -10.23 4.53
C ASN A 384 11.21 -9.31 5.66
N ALA A 385 11.24 -9.79 6.92
CA ALA A 385 10.86 -8.99 8.08
C ALA A 385 11.72 -7.72 8.23
N PHE A 386 13.01 -7.81 7.96
CA PHE A 386 13.93 -6.68 7.95
C PHE A 386 13.54 -5.65 6.90
N LEU A 387 13.27 -6.07 5.67
CA LEU A 387 12.87 -5.14 4.61
C LEU A 387 11.54 -4.45 4.96
N LEU A 388 10.56 -5.19 5.49
CA LEU A 388 9.30 -4.58 5.91
C LEU A 388 9.55 -3.49 6.98
N GLY A 389 10.27 -3.82 8.05
CA GLY A 389 10.56 -2.85 9.12
C GLY A 389 11.44 -1.68 8.66
N PHE A 390 12.35 -1.91 7.71
CA PHE A 390 13.19 -0.87 7.11
C PHE A 390 12.37 0.11 6.27
N VAL A 391 11.49 -0.40 5.40
CA VAL A 391 10.63 0.43 4.54
C VAL A 391 9.61 1.21 5.36
N GLU A 392 8.99 0.59 6.36
CA GLU A 392 8.05 1.26 7.28
C GLU A 392 8.74 2.40 8.07
N SER A 393 10.01 2.21 8.47
CA SER A 393 10.80 3.27 9.11
C SER A 393 11.08 4.46 8.19
N LEU A 394 11.34 4.20 6.90
CA LEU A 394 11.55 5.24 5.88
C LEU A 394 10.26 6.02 5.58
N ALA A 395 9.12 5.33 5.55
CA ALA A 395 7.80 5.88 5.29
C ALA A 395 7.22 6.64 6.50
N ASP A 396 7.69 6.34 7.71
CA ASP A 396 7.15 6.94 8.93
C ASP A 396 7.44 8.45 9.00
N PHE A 397 6.35 9.18 9.12
CA PHE A 397 6.34 10.62 9.33
C PHE A 397 5.95 10.98 10.77
N GLY A 398 5.06 10.22 11.38
CA GLY A 398 4.40 10.59 12.63
C GLY A 398 5.34 10.61 13.83
N ASN A 399 6.10 9.52 14.03
CA ASN A 399 7.03 9.48 15.16
C ASN A 399 8.18 10.49 15.02
N PRO A 400 8.84 10.61 13.85
CA PRO A 400 9.87 11.62 13.66
C PRO A 400 9.35 13.05 13.86
N LEU A 401 8.13 13.38 13.45
CA LEU A 401 7.56 14.71 13.66
C LEU A 401 7.44 15.06 15.16
N VAL A 402 6.98 14.10 15.98
CA VAL A 402 6.73 14.34 17.42
C VAL A 402 8.01 14.25 18.26
N LEU A 403 8.87 13.27 17.96
CA LEU A 403 10.04 12.93 18.79
C LEU A 403 11.37 13.36 18.17
N GLY A 404 11.42 13.74 16.89
CA GLY A 404 12.67 13.99 16.17
C GLY A 404 13.51 15.11 16.75
N GLY A 405 12.91 16.17 17.30
CA GLY A 405 13.65 17.30 17.86
C GLY A 405 14.63 17.90 16.83
N ASN A 406 15.93 17.73 17.04
CA ASN A 406 16.98 18.17 16.11
C ASN A 406 17.44 17.08 15.11
N TYR A 407 16.91 15.86 15.24
CA TYR A 407 17.18 14.72 14.36
C TYR A 407 16.15 14.70 13.23
N GLU A 408 16.52 15.27 12.10
CA GLU A 408 15.65 15.35 10.92
C GLU A 408 15.86 14.16 9.99
N VAL A 409 14.75 13.66 9.44
CA VAL A 409 14.70 12.57 8.46
C VAL A 409 14.03 13.05 7.18
N LEU A 410 14.19 12.30 6.09
CA LEU A 410 13.70 12.65 4.76
C LEU A 410 12.17 12.82 4.74
N SER A 411 11.40 11.97 5.41
CA SER A 411 9.92 12.07 5.45
C SER A 411 9.44 13.43 5.97
N ILE A 412 10.03 13.93 7.05
CA ILE A 412 9.75 15.28 7.59
C ILE A 412 10.15 16.37 6.59
N LYS A 413 11.34 16.25 5.97
CA LYS A 413 11.82 17.26 5.02
C LYS A 413 10.98 17.32 3.74
N VAL A 414 10.51 16.18 3.24
CA VAL A 414 9.58 16.11 2.11
C VAL A 414 8.29 16.86 2.45
N PHE A 415 7.69 16.57 3.62
CA PHE A 415 6.47 17.25 4.06
C PHE A 415 6.64 18.77 4.15
N PHE A 416 7.67 19.26 4.83
CA PHE A 416 7.90 20.70 4.98
C PHE A 416 8.41 21.39 3.70
N ALA A 417 8.97 20.64 2.74
CA ALA A 417 9.26 21.22 1.43
C ALA A 417 7.97 21.58 0.67
N VAL A 418 6.89 20.79 0.82
CA VAL A 418 5.59 21.07 0.19
C VAL A 418 4.75 22.05 1.01
N VAL A 419 4.60 21.81 2.31
CA VAL A 419 3.65 22.52 3.19
C VAL A 419 4.30 23.69 3.93
N GLY A 420 5.62 23.71 4.03
CA GLY A 420 6.35 24.79 4.70
C GLY A 420 6.43 26.08 3.88
N ALA A 421 7.04 27.11 4.45
CA ALA A 421 7.08 28.47 3.90
C ALA A 421 7.72 28.59 2.49
N ALA A 422 8.51 27.60 2.07
CA ALA A 422 9.19 27.60 0.79
C ALA A 422 8.34 27.07 -0.38
N HIS A 423 7.31 26.24 -0.11
CA HIS A 423 6.48 25.58 -1.14
C HIS A 423 7.25 25.00 -2.34
N ASP A 424 8.45 24.44 -2.10
CA ASP A 424 9.36 23.93 -3.13
C ASP A 424 9.05 22.46 -3.45
N GLN A 425 8.12 22.26 -4.39
CA GLN A 425 7.74 20.93 -4.89
C GLN A 425 8.90 20.19 -5.55
N GLY A 426 9.82 20.90 -6.20
CA GLY A 426 10.98 20.28 -6.83
C GLY A 426 11.94 19.67 -5.80
N ARG A 427 12.16 20.35 -4.67
CA ARG A 427 12.96 19.82 -3.55
C ARG A 427 12.27 18.65 -2.90
N ALA A 428 10.96 18.72 -2.68
CA ALA A 428 10.19 17.58 -2.17
C ALA A 428 10.35 16.34 -3.07
N ALA A 429 10.24 16.52 -4.38
CA ALA A 429 10.38 15.45 -5.36
C ALA A 429 11.80 14.85 -5.39
N VAL A 430 12.85 15.69 -5.29
CA VAL A 430 14.25 15.22 -5.18
C VAL A 430 14.47 14.39 -3.91
N LEU A 431 13.97 14.85 -2.77
CA LEU A 431 14.09 14.11 -1.50
C LEU A 431 13.29 12.80 -1.52
N ALA A 432 12.10 12.80 -2.14
CA ALA A 432 11.31 11.59 -2.36
C ALA A 432 12.02 10.60 -3.29
N LEU A 433 12.75 11.07 -4.30
CA LEU A 433 13.60 10.22 -5.14
C LEU A 433 14.73 9.55 -4.34
N VAL A 434 15.33 10.26 -3.38
CA VAL A 434 16.34 9.68 -2.48
C VAL A 434 15.73 8.58 -1.60
N LEU A 435 14.55 8.81 -1.02
CA LEU A 435 13.80 7.80 -0.27
C LEU A 435 13.52 6.56 -1.12
N LEU A 436 12.99 6.76 -2.33
CA LEU A 436 12.71 5.67 -3.28
C LEU A 436 13.98 4.92 -3.68
N ALA A 437 15.11 5.61 -3.85
CA ALA A 437 16.39 4.97 -4.14
C ALA A 437 16.86 4.08 -2.98
N PHE A 438 16.65 4.49 -1.72
CA PHE A 438 16.97 3.67 -0.55
C PHE A 438 16.08 2.43 -0.45
N THR A 439 14.78 2.54 -0.66
CA THR A 439 13.87 1.39 -0.62
C THR A 439 14.15 0.40 -1.75
N LEU A 440 14.29 0.86 -2.99
CA LEU A 440 14.64 0.02 -4.14
C LEU A 440 16.03 -0.60 -3.98
N GLY A 441 16.99 0.14 -3.41
CA GLY A 441 18.31 -0.34 -3.07
C GLY A 441 18.27 -1.49 -2.06
N ALA A 442 17.51 -1.33 -0.97
CA ALA A 442 17.33 -2.38 0.05
C ALA A 442 16.63 -3.62 -0.52
N PHE A 443 15.58 -3.44 -1.33
CA PHE A 443 14.89 -4.52 -2.02
C PHE A 443 15.81 -5.29 -2.97
N ALA A 444 16.58 -4.57 -3.80
CA ALA A 444 17.54 -5.16 -4.72
C ALA A 444 18.70 -5.87 -4.00
N ALA A 445 19.13 -5.36 -2.84
CA ALA A 445 20.13 -6.00 -1.99
C ALA A 445 19.59 -7.31 -1.38
N GLN A 446 18.35 -7.30 -0.87
CA GLN A 446 17.68 -8.51 -0.36
C GLN A 446 17.57 -9.59 -1.44
N GLN A 447 17.10 -9.23 -2.64
CA GLN A 447 16.95 -10.20 -3.74
C GLN A 447 18.30 -10.83 -4.14
N ARG A 448 19.36 -10.02 -4.17
CA ARG A 448 20.72 -10.53 -4.45
C ARG A 448 21.23 -11.43 -3.33
N TRP A 449 20.96 -11.09 -2.07
CA TRP A 449 21.43 -11.86 -0.91
C TRP A 449 20.74 -13.22 -0.77
N LEU A 450 19.41 -13.27 -0.97
CA LEU A 450 18.63 -14.51 -0.84
C LEU A 450 18.82 -15.48 -2.02
N GLY A 451 19.23 -14.97 -3.19
CA GLY A 451 19.39 -15.76 -4.40
C GLY A 451 18.07 -16.42 -4.86
N ARG A 452 18.17 -17.39 -5.79
CA ARG A 452 17.01 -18.16 -6.29
C ARG A 452 16.56 -19.30 -5.37
N ARG A 453 17.02 -19.35 -4.12
CA ARG A 453 16.74 -20.49 -3.23
C ARG A 453 15.33 -20.36 -2.68
N ALA A 454 14.39 -20.97 -3.39
CA ALA A 454 13.06 -21.24 -2.86
C ALA A 454 13.19 -22.26 -1.73
N TYR A 455 13.28 -21.78 -0.49
CA TYR A 455 13.11 -22.62 0.68
C TYR A 455 11.62 -22.92 0.78
N THR A 456 11.18 -23.98 0.09
CA THR A 456 9.81 -24.46 0.15
C THR A 456 9.48 -24.81 1.59
N THR A 457 8.66 -23.98 2.24
CA THR A 457 7.98 -24.37 3.47
C THR A 457 7.07 -25.53 3.12
N VAL A 458 7.26 -26.67 3.77
CA VAL A 458 6.41 -27.85 3.57
C VAL A 458 5.07 -27.57 4.24
N SER A 459 4.19 -26.84 3.55
CA SER A 459 2.78 -26.73 3.92
C SER A 459 2.02 -27.96 3.39
N GLY A 460 2.44 -29.15 3.81
CA GLY A 460 1.79 -30.41 3.52
C GLY A 460 1.21 -31.03 4.79
N LYS A 461 0.00 -31.60 4.70
CA LYS A 461 -0.60 -32.41 5.78
C LYS A 461 0.29 -33.65 6.01
N GLY A 462 1.15 -33.62 7.02
CA GLY A 462 2.00 -34.77 7.32
C GLY A 462 3.09 -34.57 8.38
N ASP A 463 3.40 -33.35 8.80
CA ASP A 463 4.45 -33.14 9.80
C ASP A 463 3.87 -33.12 11.22
N ALA A 464 3.88 -34.28 11.88
CA ALA A 464 3.38 -34.48 13.25
C ALA A 464 4.50 -34.42 14.32
N GLY A 465 5.73 -34.06 13.92
CA GLY A 465 6.87 -33.99 14.84
C GLY A 465 6.74 -32.87 15.86
N LEU A 466 7.46 -33.00 16.98
CA LEU A 466 7.56 -31.95 18.00
C LEU A 466 8.76 -31.06 17.70
N PRO A 467 8.59 -29.73 17.60
CA PRO A 467 9.71 -28.83 17.35
C PRO A 467 10.76 -28.96 18.46
N ALA A 468 12.04 -28.89 18.10
CA ALA A 468 13.13 -28.97 19.06
C ALA A 468 13.03 -27.84 20.10
N PRO A 469 13.33 -28.12 21.38
CA PRO A 469 13.32 -27.10 22.41
C PRO A 469 14.40 -26.06 22.11
N LEU A 470 14.09 -24.79 22.40
CA LEU A 470 15.06 -23.70 22.29
C LEU A 470 16.30 -23.95 23.17
N PRO A 471 17.51 -23.60 22.69
CA PRO A 471 18.71 -23.60 23.51
C PRO A 471 18.52 -22.75 24.78
N ARG A 472 18.98 -23.24 25.95
CA ARG A 472 18.74 -22.59 27.24
C ARG A 472 19.17 -21.12 27.27
N GLY A 473 20.37 -20.80 26.74
CA GLY A 473 20.86 -19.42 26.67
C GLY A 473 19.98 -18.53 25.80
N LEU A 474 19.65 -18.99 24.59
CA LEU A 474 18.77 -18.24 23.67
C LEU A 474 17.38 -18.01 24.27
N ARG A 475 16.83 -19.02 24.95
CA ARG A 475 15.53 -18.91 25.64
C ARG A 475 15.51 -17.77 26.66
N TRP A 476 16.56 -17.66 27.48
CA TRP A 476 16.68 -16.59 28.47
C TRP A 476 16.89 -15.22 27.85
N VAL A 477 17.67 -15.13 26.77
CA VAL A 477 17.80 -13.88 25.99
C VAL A 477 16.46 -13.44 25.42
N CYS A 478 15.69 -14.37 24.82
CA CYS A 478 14.36 -14.05 24.30
C CYS A 478 13.42 -13.60 25.43
N TYR A 479 13.41 -14.26 26.59
CA TYR A 479 12.60 -13.80 27.72
C TYR A 479 13.05 -12.44 28.27
N GLY A 480 14.35 -12.20 28.34
CA GLY A 480 14.92 -10.92 28.78
C GLY A 480 14.59 -9.75 27.85
N ALA A 481 14.37 -10.01 26.56
CA ALA A 481 13.87 -9.00 25.62
C ALA A 481 12.34 -8.87 25.66
N VAL A 482 11.64 -9.99 25.57
CA VAL A 482 10.18 -10.04 25.37
C VAL A 482 9.40 -9.57 26.59
N VAL A 483 9.75 -10.04 27.79
CA VAL A 483 8.97 -9.73 29.01
C VAL A 483 9.03 -8.24 29.36
N PRO A 484 10.21 -7.59 29.41
CA PRO A 484 10.28 -6.15 29.65
C PRO A 484 9.61 -5.35 28.54
N TRP A 485 9.74 -5.78 27.27
CA TRP A 485 9.10 -5.08 26.16
C TRP A 485 7.57 -5.15 26.22
N THR A 486 7.01 -6.31 26.55
CA THR A 486 5.56 -6.47 26.78
C THR A 486 5.11 -5.61 27.96
N GLY A 487 5.86 -5.58 29.06
CA GLY A 487 5.58 -4.71 30.20
C GLY A 487 5.60 -3.23 29.83
N PHE A 488 6.60 -2.80 29.05
CA PHE A 488 6.71 -1.45 28.54
C PHE A 488 5.52 -1.08 27.63
N THR A 489 5.16 -1.98 26.71
CA THR A 489 3.99 -1.82 25.84
C THR A 489 2.72 -1.67 26.67
N LEU A 490 2.52 -2.52 27.68
CA LEU A 490 1.37 -2.43 28.59
C LEU A 490 1.31 -1.08 29.30
N VAL A 491 2.44 -0.55 29.78
CA VAL A 491 2.51 0.77 30.43
C VAL A 491 2.10 1.88 29.45
N ILE A 492 2.59 1.84 28.21
CA ILE A 492 2.22 2.82 27.18
C ILE A 492 0.72 2.81 26.92
N TYR A 493 0.13 1.63 26.75
CA TYR A 493 -1.32 1.51 26.52
C TYR A 493 -2.17 1.86 27.73
N ALA A 494 -1.70 1.51 28.94
CA ALA A 494 -2.34 1.94 30.18
C ALA A 494 -2.34 3.47 30.28
N MET A 495 -1.23 4.13 29.92
CA MET A 495 -1.16 5.60 29.89
C MET A 495 -2.08 6.22 28.85
N ILE A 496 -2.15 5.65 27.65
CA ILE A 496 -3.07 6.12 26.60
C ILE A 496 -4.52 6.03 27.10
N GLY A 497 -4.89 4.90 27.71
CA GLY A 497 -6.23 4.71 28.29
C GLY A 497 -6.53 5.67 29.44
N LEU A 498 -5.61 5.82 30.39
CA LEU A 498 -5.75 6.71 31.55
C LEU A 498 -5.77 8.19 31.14
N GLY A 499 -5.04 8.57 30.09
CA GLY A 499 -4.98 9.93 29.57
C GLY A 499 -6.36 10.48 29.17
N GLY A 500 -7.27 9.62 28.72
CA GLY A 500 -8.65 10.01 28.42
C GLY A 500 -9.50 10.38 29.64
N PHE A 501 -9.07 9.99 30.85
CA PHE A 501 -9.80 10.23 32.10
C PHE A 501 -9.14 11.29 32.99
N VAL A 502 -8.15 11.99 32.48
CA VAL A 502 -7.34 12.96 33.22
C VAL A 502 -7.37 14.31 32.52
N ARG A 503 -7.42 15.42 33.28
CA ARG A 503 -7.47 16.77 32.69
C ARG A 503 -6.34 17.04 31.72
N THR A 504 -5.10 16.92 32.20
CA THR A 504 -3.90 17.11 31.37
C THR A 504 -2.83 16.14 31.85
N MET A 505 -2.67 15.02 31.15
CA MET A 505 -1.64 14.02 31.48
C MET A 505 -0.25 14.69 31.52
N GLY A 506 0.51 14.47 32.60
CA GLY A 506 1.83 15.09 32.80
C GLY A 506 1.83 16.44 33.53
N LEU A 507 0.68 17.07 33.74
CA LEU A 507 0.55 18.34 34.46
C LEU A 507 -0.51 18.29 35.57
N ASP A 508 -1.74 17.91 35.21
CA ASP A 508 -2.90 17.86 36.09
C ASP A 508 -3.57 16.49 35.99
N TYR A 509 -3.30 15.65 36.99
CA TYR A 509 -3.84 14.29 37.10
C TYR A 509 -5.27 14.21 37.64
N THR A 510 -5.98 15.35 37.77
CA THR A 510 -7.36 15.38 38.24
C THR A 510 -8.26 14.56 37.30
N PRO A 511 -9.03 13.58 37.83
CA PRO A 511 -9.96 12.81 37.02
C PRO A 511 -11.00 13.69 36.35
N THR A 512 -11.28 13.44 35.06
CA THR A 512 -12.31 14.15 34.30
C THR A 512 -12.89 13.30 33.19
N ILE A 513 -14.15 13.55 32.85
CA ILE A 513 -14.83 13.01 31.66
C ILE A 513 -15.14 14.10 30.63
N ARG A 514 -14.62 15.32 30.83
CA ARG A 514 -14.93 16.50 30.00
C ARG A 514 -14.51 16.29 28.54
N HIS A 515 -13.44 15.55 28.29
CA HIS A 515 -12.98 15.20 26.93
C HIS A 515 -14.07 14.45 26.14
N TYR A 516 -14.78 13.52 26.78
CA TYR A 516 -15.89 12.79 26.15
C TYR A 516 -17.14 13.67 26.01
N LEU A 517 -17.47 14.46 27.03
CA LEU A 517 -18.64 15.34 26.99
C LEU A 517 -18.53 16.43 25.91
N THR A 518 -17.32 16.92 25.66
CA THR A 518 -17.06 17.94 24.63
C THR A 518 -16.84 17.32 23.25
N GLY A 519 -16.05 16.24 23.19
CA GLY A 519 -15.75 15.53 21.94
C GLY A 519 -16.96 14.83 21.33
N PHE A 520 -17.83 14.24 22.15
CA PHE A 520 -19.06 13.55 21.73
C PHE A 520 -20.33 14.31 22.15
N ALA A 521 -20.27 15.64 22.16
CA ALA A 521 -21.41 16.48 22.53
C ALA A 521 -22.63 16.25 21.60
N LEU A 522 -23.82 16.22 22.21
CA LEU A 522 -25.12 16.18 21.53
C LEU A 522 -25.90 17.43 21.90
N ASP A 523 -26.34 18.17 20.88
CA ASP A 523 -27.30 19.26 21.09
C ASP A 523 -28.72 18.72 20.91
N LEU A 524 -29.50 18.81 21.98
CA LEU A 524 -30.88 18.35 22.08
C LEU A 524 -31.86 19.53 22.15
N SER A 525 -31.38 20.77 21.99
CA SER A 525 -32.20 21.98 22.16
C SER A 525 -33.10 22.32 20.96
N GLY A 526 -32.93 21.64 19.83
CA GLY A 526 -33.69 21.83 18.59
C GLY A 526 -34.67 20.69 18.22
N GLN A 527 -35.13 20.67 16.97
CA GLN A 527 -36.09 19.70 16.40
C GLN A 527 -35.51 18.26 16.21
N GLY A 528 -34.49 17.88 16.97
CA GLY A 528 -33.86 16.56 16.92
C GLY A 528 -32.44 16.56 17.51
N PRO A 529 -31.88 15.37 17.80
CA PRO A 529 -30.50 15.25 18.26
C PRO A 529 -29.52 15.63 17.14
N VAL A 530 -28.72 16.66 17.37
CA VAL A 530 -27.64 17.09 16.46
C VAL A 530 -26.30 16.74 17.09
N PHE A 531 -25.44 16.03 16.34
CA PHE A 531 -24.07 15.73 16.73
C PHE A 531 -23.21 16.98 16.56
N VAL A 532 -22.74 17.60 17.64
CA VAL A 532 -21.97 18.86 17.60
C VAL A 532 -20.49 18.65 17.96
N GLY A 533 -20.17 17.59 18.70
CA GLY A 533 -18.80 17.30 19.09
C GLY A 533 -17.92 16.86 17.91
N SER A 534 -16.70 17.40 17.83
CA SER A 534 -15.74 17.15 16.73
C SER A 534 -15.26 15.69 16.62
N ALA A 535 -15.45 14.89 17.67
CA ALA A 535 -15.08 13.47 17.62
C ALA A 535 -16.06 12.66 16.77
N TRP A 536 -17.32 13.10 16.61
CA TRP A 536 -18.31 12.41 15.76
C TRP A 536 -17.88 12.41 14.29
N ASP A 537 -17.50 13.57 13.75
CA ASP A 537 -17.05 13.69 12.36
C ASP A 537 -15.80 12.84 12.10
N SER A 538 -14.85 12.88 13.05
CA SER A 538 -13.61 12.09 12.97
C SER A 538 -13.90 10.58 13.03
N LEU A 539 -14.82 10.15 13.89
CA LEU A 539 -15.22 8.75 14.03
C LEU A 539 -15.92 8.25 12.77
N TRP A 540 -16.89 8.99 12.24
CA TRP A 540 -17.60 8.59 11.02
C TRP A 540 -16.71 8.59 9.79
N THR A 541 -15.87 9.61 9.63
CA THR A 541 -14.89 9.64 8.54
C THR A 541 -13.97 8.42 8.58
N THR A 542 -13.47 8.06 9.77
CA THR A 542 -12.59 6.91 9.94
C THR A 542 -13.32 5.58 9.63
N LEU A 543 -14.54 5.41 10.14
CA LEU A 543 -15.34 4.20 9.92
C LEU A 543 -15.78 4.05 8.46
N GLU A 544 -16.15 5.15 7.80
CA GLU A 544 -16.52 5.16 6.40
C GLU A 544 -15.33 4.77 5.51
N ILE A 545 -14.18 5.45 5.68
CA ILE A 545 -12.98 5.16 4.89
C ILE A 545 -12.52 3.71 5.11
N ALA A 546 -12.48 3.24 6.36
CA ALA A 546 -12.08 1.86 6.67
C ALA A 546 -13.07 0.82 6.12
N GLY A 547 -14.38 1.09 6.26
CA GLY A 547 -15.45 0.21 5.78
C GLY A 547 -15.46 0.07 4.26
N ILE A 548 -15.14 1.15 3.54
CA ILE A 548 -14.99 1.13 2.08
C ILE A 548 -13.69 0.44 1.68
N ALA A 549 -12.54 0.81 2.28
CA ALA A 549 -11.23 0.35 1.82
C ALA A 549 -10.91 -1.11 2.14
N ALA A 550 -11.37 -1.65 3.27
CA ALA A 550 -11.00 -2.99 3.72
C ALA A 550 -11.45 -4.12 2.77
N PRO A 551 -12.70 -4.17 2.27
CA PRO A 551 -13.14 -5.19 1.32
C PRO A 551 -12.37 -5.14 -0.01
N PHE A 552 -12.11 -3.95 -0.55
CA PHE A 552 -11.35 -3.82 -1.80
C PHE A 552 -9.90 -4.28 -1.63
N THR A 553 -9.26 -3.89 -0.53
CA THR A 553 -7.89 -4.32 -0.22
C THR A 553 -7.81 -5.83 -0.03
N ALA A 554 -8.77 -6.43 0.69
CA ALA A 554 -8.84 -7.88 0.84
C ALA A 554 -9.04 -8.58 -0.51
N ALA A 555 -10.01 -8.15 -1.31
CA ALA A 555 -10.29 -8.74 -2.62
C ALA A 555 -9.08 -8.66 -3.57
N ALA A 556 -8.46 -7.48 -3.68
CA ALA A 556 -7.27 -7.29 -4.51
C ALA A 556 -6.07 -8.09 -4.00
N GLY A 557 -5.82 -8.09 -2.69
CA GLY A 557 -4.74 -8.84 -2.08
C GLY A 557 -4.87 -10.36 -2.27
N LEU A 558 -6.06 -10.92 -2.03
CA LEU A 558 -6.36 -12.34 -2.29
C LEU A 558 -6.21 -12.69 -3.78
N LEU A 559 -6.65 -11.80 -4.69
CA LEU A 559 -6.51 -12.01 -6.12
C LEU A 559 -5.04 -12.02 -6.55
N ILE A 560 -4.23 -11.04 -6.11
CA ILE A 560 -2.79 -10.96 -6.38
C ILE A 560 -2.08 -12.20 -5.84
N ALA A 561 -2.38 -12.59 -4.59
CA ALA A 561 -1.82 -13.78 -3.97
C ALA A 561 -2.18 -15.05 -4.74
N TYR A 562 -3.44 -15.20 -5.17
CA TYR A 562 -3.87 -16.32 -6.00
C TYR A 562 -3.14 -16.37 -7.34
N LEU A 563 -3.04 -15.22 -8.05
CA LEU A 563 -2.35 -15.12 -9.34
C LEU A 563 -0.86 -15.46 -9.22
N LEU A 564 -0.18 -14.93 -8.20
CA LEU A 564 1.25 -15.20 -7.99
C LEU A 564 1.50 -16.63 -7.49
N ALA A 565 0.64 -17.19 -6.65
CA ALA A 565 0.86 -18.52 -6.08
C ALA A 565 0.45 -19.66 -7.02
N ARG A 566 -0.63 -19.49 -7.79
CA ARG A 566 -1.27 -20.60 -8.53
C ARG A 566 -1.21 -20.49 -10.04
N GLN A 567 -0.89 -19.31 -10.60
CA GLN A 567 -0.92 -19.10 -12.04
C GLN A 567 0.48 -18.86 -12.62
N SER A 568 0.66 -19.28 -13.87
CA SER A 568 1.84 -18.98 -14.68
C SER A 568 1.40 -18.23 -15.92
N PHE A 569 2.03 -17.08 -16.19
CA PHE A 569 1.70 -16.24 -17.32
C PHE A 569 2.93 -15.43 -17.77
N ALA A 570 2.93 -15.00 -19.03
CA ALA A 570 3.99 -14.16 -19.57
C ALA A 570 4.05 -12.82 -18.82
N GLY A 571 5.24 -12.40 -18.40
CA GLY A 571 5.43 -11.16 -17.64
C GLY A 571 5.17 -11.27 -16.13
N ARG A 572 4.95 -12.47 -15.56
CA ARG A 572 4.73 -12.67 -14.12
C ARG A 572 5.75 -11.97 -13.21
N ARG A 573 7.04 -11.93 -13.57
CA ARG A 573 8.06 -11.21 -12.78
C ARG A 573 7.87 -9.69 -12.78
N ALA A 574 7.48 -9.12 -13.92
CA ALA A 574 7.20 -7.69 -14.02
C ALA A 574 5.93 -7.33 -13.25
N PHE A 575 4.91 -8.19 -13.31
CA PHE A 575 3.69 -8.07 -12.51
C PHE A 575 4.00 -8.14 -11.01
N GLU A 576 4.75 -9.15 -10.58
CA GLU A 576 5.20 -9.30 -9.18
C GLU A 576 5.95 -8.05 -8.73
N PHE A 577 6.93 -7.58 -9.50
CA PHE A 577 7.67 -6.35 -9.21
C PHE A 577 6.75 -5.12 -9.13
N ALA A 578 5.82 -4.94 -10.06
CA ALA A 578 4.89 -3.81 -10.06
C ALA A 578 3.97 -3.83 -8.82
N THR A 579 3.46 -5.00 -8.44
CA THR A 579 2.63 -5.12 -7.23
C THR A 579 3.42 -4.92 -5.93
N LEU A 580 4.70 -5.29 -5.92
CA LEU A 580 5.61 -5.03 -4.80
C LEU A 580 6.07 -3.58 -4.76
N LEU A 581 6.05 -2.86 -5.88
CA LEU A 581 6.44 -1.45 -5.92
C LEU A 581 5.52 -0.59 -5.06
N SER A 582 4.23 -0.89 -5.00
CA SER A 582 3.28 -0.23 -4.09
C SER A 582 3.69 -0.35 -2.63
N PHE A 583 4.42 -1.41 -2.27
CA PHE A 583 5.00 -1.57 -0.94
C PHE A 583 6.36 -0.86 -0.81
N ALA A 584 7.14 -0.78 -1.88
CA ALA A 584 8.49 -0.20 -1.87
C ALA A 584 8.52 1.33 -1.99
N ILE A 585 7.41 2.01 -2.30
CA ILE A 585 7.33 3.47 -2.35
C ILE A 585 6.94 3.96 -0.94
N PRO A 586 7.87 4.57 -0.20
CA PRO A 586 7.65 5.02 1.17
C PRO A 586 6.88 6.35 1.25
#